data_AF-A0A519DDE1-F1
#
_entry.id   AF-A0A519DDE1-F1
#
_cell.length_a   1.000
_cell.length_b   1.000
_cell.length_c   1.000
_cell.angle_alpha   90.00
_cell.angle_beta   90.00
_cell.angle_gamma   90.00
#
_symmetry.space_group_name_H-M   'P 1'
#
loop_
_entity.id
_entity.type
_entity.pdbx_description
1 polymer ?
#
loop_
_entity_poly.entity_id
_entity_poly.type
_entity_poly.pdbx_seq_one_letter_code
_entity_poly.pdbx_strand_id
1 'polypeptide(L)'
;MDDESWSITLSTAIGGILGWLSAKMKVIELCEITDDYWGTTTTYDQCRDESWDWNAEANLMAFTDLVYPSRILTGLVFGLLFGVIYVKYKRVQSGDASEEE
;
A
#
# COMPACT_ATOMS: atom_id res chain seq x y z
N MET A 1 -27.67 -1.84 -3.50
CA MET A 1 -26.45 -1.15 -3.06
C MET A 1 -26.35 0.08 -3.93
N ASP A 2 -26.39 1.27 -3.34
CA ASP A 2 -26.49 2.54 -4.06
C ASP A 2 -25.17 2.89 -4.76
N ASP A 3 -25.21 3.59 -5.90
CA ASP A 3 -24.03 3.95 -6.70
C ASP A 3 -22.94 4.67 -5.91
N GLU A 4 -23.34 5.44 -4.90
CA GLU A 4 -22.45 6.14 -3.98
C GLU A 4 -21.68 5.17 -3.07
N SER A 5 -22.39 4.19 -2.52
CA SER A 5 -21.79 3.13 -1.71
C SER A 5 -20.86 2.24 -2.55
N TRP A 6 -21.20 1.99 -3.82
CA TRP A 6 -20.33 1.33 -4.77
C TRP A 6 -19.05 2.12 -5.03
N SER A 7 -19.18 3.43 -5.27
CA SER A 7 -18.03 4.32 -5.53
C SER A 7 -17.06 4.38 -4.35
N ILE A 8 -17.58 4.46 -3.11
CA ILE A 8 -16.76 4.44 -1.88
C ILE A 8 -16.09 3.08 -1.70
N THR A 9 -16.80 1.99 -1.96
CA THR A 9 -16.24 0.64 -1.83
C THR A 9 -15.10 0.42 -2.84
N LEU A 10 -15.29 0.86 -4.08
CA LEU A 10 -14.29 0.74 -5.13
C LEU A 10 -13.05 1.59 -4.82
N SER A 11 -13.21 2.83 -4.36
CA SER A 11 -12.06 3.67 -3.98
C SER A 11 -11.31 3.10 -2.78
N THR A 12 -12.03 2.52 -1.82
CA THR A 12 -11.44 1.86 -0.65
C THR A 12 -10.64 0.63 -1.09
N ALA A 13 -11.19 -0.19 -1.99
CA ALA A 13 -10.47 -1.34 -2.55
C ALA A 13 -9.20 -0.93 -3.30
N ILE A 14 -9.27 0.12 -4.12
CA ILE A 14 -8.10 0.69 -4.82
C ILE A 14 -7.06 1.18 -3.80
N GLY A 15 -7.49 1.89 -2.76
CA GLY A 15 -6.62 2.33 -1.68
C GLY A 15 -5.93 1.17 -0.97
N GLY A 16 -6.65 0.09 -0.68
CA GLY A 16 -6.09 -1.15 -0.12
C GLY A 16 -5.03 -1.79 -1.01
N ILE A 17 -5.27 -1.86 -2.33
CA ILE A 17 -4.30 -2.38 -3.32
C ILE A 17 -3.03 -1.51 -3.36
N LEU A 18 -3.19 -0.18 -3.36
CA LEU A 18 -2.07 0.75 -3.32
C LEU A 18 -1.28 0.64 -2.01
N GLY A 19 -1.97 0.47 -0.88
CA GLY A 19 -1.36 0.20 0.41
C GLY A 19 -0.55 -1.10 0.42
N TRP A 20 -1.08 -2.16 -0.21
CA TRP A 20 -0.39 -3.43 -0.37
C TRP A 20 0.86 -3.32 -1.27
N LEU A 21 0.76 -2.64 -2.42
CA LEU A 21 1.91 -2.38 -3.29
C LEU A 21 3.00 -1.58 -2.58
N SER A 22 2.61 -0.56 -1.81
CA SER A 22 3.55 0.22 -0.99
C SER A 22 4.22 -0.63 0.09
N ALA A 23 3.46 -1.51 0.75
CA ALA A 23 3.99 -2.46 1.73
C ALA A 23 5.03 -3.39 1.09
N LYS A 24 4.70 -3.95 -0.09
CA LYS A 24 5.59 -4.84 -0.84
C LYS A 24 6.91 -4.15 -1.20
N MET A 25 6.85 -2.93 -1.73
CA MET A 25 8.04 -2.14 -2.05
C MET A 25 8.92 -1.90 -0.82
N LYS A 26 8.29 -1.60 0.33
CA LYS A 26 9.04 -1.34 1.57
C LYS A 26 9.66 -2.60 2.16
N VAL A 27 9.01 -3.76 2.03
CA VAL A 27 9.63 -5.04 2.39
C VAL A 27 10.82 -5.35 1.49
N ILE A 28 10.71 -5.14 0.16
CA ILE A 28 11.84 -5.31 -0.76
C ILE A 28 13.03 -4.42 -0.35
N GLU A 29 12.78 -3.15 -0.07
CA GLU A 29 13.82 -2.20 0.39
C GLU A 29 14.48 -2.66 1.71
N LEU A 30 13.72 -3.23 2.64
CA LEU A 30 14.26 -3.74 3.90
C LEU A 30 15.00 -5.08 3.73
N CYS A 31 14.65 -5.84 2.70
CA CYS A 31 15.32 -7.08 2.34
C CYS A 31 16.65 -6.84 1.61
N GLU A 32 16.81 -5.71 0.91
CA GLU A 32 18.05 -5.34 0.23
C GLU A 32 19.02 -4.67 1.20
N ILE A 33 20.12 -5.36 1.55
CA ILE A 33 21.24 -4.75 2.26
C ILE A 33 22.37 -4.49 1.28
N THR A 34 22.77 -3.23 1.21
CA THR A 34 23.97 -2.81 0.49
C THR A 34 25.13 -2.76 1.47
N ASP A 35 26.09 -3.67 1.33
CA ASP A 35 27.31 -3.67 2.12
C ASP A 35 28.47 -3.13 1.27
N ASP A 36 29.22 -2.19 1.83
CA ASP A 36 30.31 -1.51 1.12
C ASP A 36 31.63 -1.94 1.75
N TYR A 37 32.10 -3.11 1.33
CA TYR A 37 33.33 -3.71 1.83
C TYR A 37 34.42 -3.55 0.76
N TRP A 38 35.51 -2.86 1.10
CA TRP A 38 36.70 -2.65 0.23
C TRP A 38 36.44 -1.96 -1.13
N GLY A 39 35.47 -1.05 -1.20
CA GLY A 39 35.18 -0.30 -2.43
C GLY A 39 34.42 -1.09 -3.50
N THR A 40 33.95 -2.29 -3.14
CA THR A 40 32.97 -3.05 -3.92
C THR A 40 31.64 -3.03 -3.19
N THR A 41 30.68 -2.31 -3.76
CA THR A 41 29.30 -2.28 -3.28
C THR A 41 28.61 -3.58 -3.67
N THR A 42 28.29 -4.42 -2.69
CA THR A 42 27.59 -5.69 -2.92
C THR A 42 26.20 -5.61 -2.30
N THR A 43 25.17 -5.81 -3.13
CA THR A 43 23.79 -5.87 -2.69
C THR A 43 23.40 -7.32 -2.41
N TYR A 44 22.96 -7.58 -1.19
CA TYR A 44 22.47 -8.89 -0.75
C TYR A 44 20.97 -8.83 -0.50
N ASP A 45 20.23 -9.84 -0.95
CA ASP A 45 18.80 -9.99 -0.69
C ASP A 45 18.61 -10.93 0.50
N GLN A 46 18.51 -10.38 1.71
CA GLN A 46 18.38 -11.16 2.95
C GLN A 46 17.09 -11.98 3.05
N CYS A 47 16.13 -11.72 2.17
CA CYS A 47 14.86 -12.41 2.12
C CYS A 47 14.82 -13.50 1.03
N ARG A 48 15.92 -13.67 0.30
CA ARG A 48 16.08 -14.68 -0.77
C ARG A 48 17.37 -15.46 -0.70
N ASP A 49 18.38 -14.97 0.01
CA ASP A 49 19.70 -15.58 0.04
C ASP A 49 19.71 -16.86 0.90
N GLU A 50 19.80 -18.02 0.23
CA GLU A 50 19.83 -19.36 0.83
C GLU A 50 21.23 -19.71 1.40
N SER A 51 21.96 -18.72 1.93
CA SER A 51 23.25 -18.99 2.55
C SER A 51 23.07 -19.90 3.79
N TRP A 52 24.01 -20.83 3.98
CA TRP A 52 23.92 -22.03 4.83
C TRP A 52 23.48 -21.80 6.31
N ASP A 53 23.52 -20.57 6.80
CA ASP A 53 23.25 -20.19 8.20
C ASP A 53 22.17 -19.09 8.35
N TRP A 54 21.53 -18.65 7.26
CA TRP A 54 20.49 -17.62 7.29
C TRP A 54 19.11 -18.14 6.97
N ASN A 55 18.18 -17.89 7.90
CA ASN A 55 16.79 -18.29 7.78
C ASN A 55 16.01 -17.20 7.02
N ALA A 56 16.24 -17.10 5.71
CA ALA A 56 15.66 -16.08 4.83
C ALA A 56 14.12 -15.98 4.95
N GLU A 57 13.45 -17.11 5.15
CA GLU A 57 12.00 -17.17 5.36
C GLU A 57 11.55 -16.48 6.67
N ALA A 58 12.32 -16.61 7.75
CA ALA A 58 12.03 -15.97 9.02
C ALA A 58 12.22 -14.44 8.95
N ASN A 59 13.23 -13.98 8.22
CA ASN A 59 13.46 -12.55 7.98
C ASN A 59 12.34 -11.95 7.11
N LEU A 60 11.95 -12.65 6.04
CA LEU A 60 10.82 -12.25 5.21
C LEU A 60 9.54 -12.11 6.05
N MET A 61 9.21 -13.13 6.87
CA MET A 61 8.03 -13.08 7.76
C MET A 61 8.08 -11.89 8.72
N ALA A 62 9.23 -11.65 9.37
CA ALA A 62 9.39 -10.54 10.31
C ALA A 62 9.17 -9.17 9.65
N PHE A 63 9.70 -8.96 8.44
CA PHE A 63 9.50 -7.70 7.71
C PHE A 63 8.07 -7.57 7.18
N THR A 64 7.45 -8.65 6.72
CA THR A 64 6.05 -8.61 6.28
C THR A 64 5.10 -8.29 7.43
N ASP A 65 5.28 -8.90 8.59
CA ASP A 65 4.42 -8.66 9.77
C ASP A 65 4.55 -7.24 10.31
N LEU A 66 5.74 -6.64 10.20
CA LEU A 66 5.96 -5.25 10.61
C LEU A 66 5.27 -4.25 9.65
N VAL A 67 5.33 -4.51 8.35
CA VAL A 67 5.02 -3.50 7.32
C VAL A 67 3.61 -3.65 6.74
N TYR A 68 3.14 -4.89 6.51
CA TYR A 68 1.88 -5.13 5.82
C TYR A 68 0.65 -4.60 6.57
N PRO A 69 0.46 -4.87 7.88
CA PRO A 69 -0.76 -4.46 8.59
C PRO A 69 -0.95 -2.94 8.58
N SER A 70 0.11 -2.19 8.87
CA SER A 70 0.06 -0.73 8.96
C SER A 70 -0.13 -0.06 7.60
N ARG A 71 0.56 -0.53 6.55
CA ARG A 71 0.51 0.05 5.21
C ARG A 71 -0.79 -0.27 4.47
N ILE A 72 -1.29 -1.50 4.60
CA ILE A 72 -2.59 -1.89 4.01
C ILE A 72 -3.71 -1.09 4.68
N LEU A 73 -3.70 -0.98 6.02
CA LEU A 73 -4.69 -0.18 6.75
C LEU A 73 -4.65 1.28 6.32
N THR A 74 -3.45 1.86 6.21
CA THR A 74 -3.28 3.24 5.73
C THR A 74 -3.85 3.43 4.33
N GLY A 75 -3.57 2.50 3.41
CA GLY A 75 -4.13 2.50 2.06
C GLY A 75 -5.65 2.42 2.04
N LEU A 76 -6.25 1.54 2.84
CA LEU A 76 -7.71 1.43 2.98
C LEU A 76 -8.32 2.73 3.51
N VAL A 77 -7.71 3.35 4.52
CA VAL A 77 -8.18 4.63 5.10
C VAL A 77 -8.13 5.75 4.06
N PHE A 78 -7.03 5.88 3.31
CA PHE A 78 -6.94 6.87 2.24
C PHE A 78 -7.94 6.63 1.12
N GLY A 79 -8.13 5.37 0.70
CA GLY A 79 -9.12 4.99 -0.30
C GLY A 79 -10.55 5.33 0.14
N LEU A 80 -10.87 5.10 1.41
CA LEU A 80 -12.17 5.43 1.99
C LEU A 80 -12.38 6.95 2.05
N LEU A 81 -11.40 7.70 2.55
CA LEU A 81 -11.47 9.17 2.59
C LEU A 81 -11.67 9.77 1.19
N PHE A 82 -10.91 9.28 0.21
CA PHE A 82 -11.03 9.72 -1.17
C PHE A 82 -12.42 9.43 -1.74
N GLY A 83 -12.97 8.24 -1.48
CA GLY A 83 -14.32 7.85 -1.90
C GLY A 83 -15.40 8.76 -1.33
N VAL A 84 -15.31 9.06 -0.03
CA VAL A 84 -16.26 9.95 0.67
C VAL A 84 -16.19 11.35 0.08
N ILE A 85 -14.98 11.89 -0.15
CA ILE A 85 -14.77 13.21 -0.77
C ILE A 85 -15.34 13.22 -2.20
N TYR A 86 -15.08 12.18 -2.99
CA TYR A 86 -15.56 12.07 -4.37
C TYR A 86 -17.10 12.04 -4.44
N VAL A 87 -17.75 11.26 -3.59
CA VAL A 87 -19.23 11.24 -3.51
C VAL A 87 -19.77 12.59 -3.06
N LYS A 88 -19.16 13.23 -2.05
CA LYS A 88 -19.51 14.59 -1.62
C LYS A 88 -19.41 15.59 -2.77
N TYR A 89 -18.32 15.56 -3.53
CA TYR A 89 -18.11 16.43 -4.68
C TYR A 89 -19.16 16.20 -5.77
N LYS A 90 -19.45 14.93 -6.10
CA LYS A 90 -20.49 14.56 -7.06
C LYS A 90 -21.86 15.09 -6.65
N ARG A 91 -22.23 14.98 -5.37
CA ARG A 91 -23.50 15.52 -4.86
C ARG A 91 -23.60 17.04 -4.97
N VAL A 92 -22.51 17.78 -4.72
CA VAL A 92 -22.49 19.25 -4.88
C VAL A 92 -22.69 19.62 -6.35
N GLN A 93 -21.99 18.95 -7.26
CA GLN A 93 -22.15 19.19 -8.70
C GLN A 93 -23.58 18.90 -9.21
N SER A 94 -24.22 17.85 -8.69
CA SER A 94 -25.61 17.53 -9.04
C SER A 94 -26.63 18.47 -8.39
N GLY A 95 -26.29 19.12 -7.27
CA GLY A 95 -27.11 20.14 -6.63
C GLY A 95 -27.09 21.46 -7.41
N ASP A 96 -25.90 21.91 -7.82
CA ASP A 96 -25.74 23.14 -8.62
C ASP A 96 -26.43 23.01 -10.00
N ALA A 97 -26.44 21.81 -10.60
CA ALA A 97 -27.13 21.57 -11.86
C ALA A 97 -28.67 21.64 -11.78
N SER A 98 -29.25 21.67 -10.57
CA SER A 98 -30.70 21.73 -10.35
C SER A 98 -31.23 23.13 -10.00
N GLU A 99 -30.35 24.11 -9.80
CA GLU A 99 -30.72 25.51 -9.55
C GLU A 99 -30.67 26.38 -10.83
N GLU A 100 -30.31 25.82 -11.99
CA GLU A 100 -30.26 26.51 -13.29
C GLU A 100 -31.50 26.30 -14.21
N GLU A 101 -32.58 25.67 -13.73
CA GLU A 101 -33.87 25.58 -14.47
C GLU A 101 -34.96 26.51 -13.94
#